data_AF-A0A2P8QBV7-F1
#
_entry.id   AF-A0A2P8QBV7-F1
#
_cell.length_a   1.000
_cell.length_b   1.000
_cell.length_c   1.000
_cell.angle_alpha   90.00
_cell.angle_beta   90.00
_cell.angle_gamma   90.00
#
_symmetry.space_group_name_H-M   'P 1'
#
loop_
_entity.id
_entity.type
_entity.pdbx_description
1 polymer ?
#
loop_
_entity_poly.entity_id
_entity_poly.type
_entity_poly.pdbx_seq_one_letter_code
_entity_poly.pdbx_strand_id
1 'polypeptide(L)'
;MDDHGDDFGAWGAEGVNSAVQRTDDEWAAVARYVRHAANKLGPSLPLCLPGEPQECGRTAQQHVLAWSAHLKAVAHHLMELSTPSEARGAFAAGPLYQRRLAGVREQSAAAAAAANC
;
A
#
# COMPACT_ATOMS: atom_id res chain seq x y z
N MET A 1 3.14 -3.47 -21.99
CA MET A 1 3.48 -4.18 -20.74
C MET A 1 3.39 -3.13 -19.67
N ASP A 2 2.32 -3.16 -18.88
CA ASP A 2 2.14 -2.24 -17.78
C ASP A 2 3.03 -2.71 -16.64
N ASP A 3 3.95 -1.84 -16.22
CA ASP A 3 4.86 -2.13 -15.11
C ASP A 3 4.05 -2.24 -13.82
N HIS A 4 4.06 -3.43 -13.24
CA HIS A 4 3.35 -3.77 -12.02
C HIS A 4 4.31 -3.99 -10.84
N GLY A 5 5.55 -3.48 -10.92
CA GLY A 5 6.58 -3.64 -9.90
C GLY A 5 7.20 -5.03 -9.91
N ASP A 6 7.69 -5.49 -11.06
CA ASP A 6 8.15 -6.87 -11.26
C ASP A 6 9.41 -7.27 -10.42
N ASP A 7 9.94 -6.35 -9.62
CA ASP A 7 11.11 -6.53 -8.75
C ASP A 7 10.83 -7.26 -7.43
N PHE A 8 9.64 -7.85 -7.24
CA PHE A 8 9.27 -8.40 -5.93
C PHE A 8 10.19 -9.51 -5.42
N GLY A 9 10.91 -10.24 -6.28
CA GLY A 9 11.76 -11.37 -5.86
C GLY A 9 10.99 -12.47 -5.11
N ALA A 10 11.62 -13.63 -4.90
CA ALA A 10 11.11 -14.60 -3.95
C ALA A 10 11.40 -14.04 -2.55
N TRP A 11 10.38 -13.58 -1.83
CA TRP A 11 10.50 -13.28 -0.39
C TRP A 11 10.73 -14.61 0.33
N GLY A 12 11.96 -15.10 0.23
CA GLY A 12 12.40 -16.36 0.79
C GLY A 12 12.42 -16.27 2.30
N ALA A 13 11.51 -17.00 2.94
CA ALA A 13 11.67 -17.53 4.29
C ALA A 13 11.94 -16.52 5.44
N GLU A 14 11.55 -15.24 5.31
CA GLU A 14 11.44 -14.39 6.50
C GLU A 14 10.14 -14.75 7.24
N GLY A 15 10.28 -15.14 8.51
CA GLY A 15 9.28 -15.87 9.28
C GLY A 15 7.87 -15.29 9.20
N VAL A 16 6.91 -16.18 8.89
CA VAL A 16 5.45 -15.98 8.85
C VAL A 16 4.89 -15.36 10.15
N ASN A 17 5.69 -15.32 11.22
CA ASN A 17 5.30 -14.90 12.56
C ASN A 17 5.16 -13.38 12.77
N SER A 18 5.54 -12.53 11.81
CA SER A 18 5.38 -11.06 11.93
C SER A 18 4.41 -10.44 10.91
N ALA A 19 3.95 -11.20 9.90
CA ALA A 19 3.01 -10.68 8.92
C ALA A 19 1.57 -10.74 9.49
N VAL A 20 0.80 -9.66 9.28
CA VAL A 20 -0.63 -9.65 9.65
C VAL A 20 -1.32 -10.80 8.93
N GLN A 21 -1.91 -11.71 9.70
CA GLN A 21 -2.67 -12.82 9.15
C GLN A 21 -4.03 -12.31 8.66
N ARG A 22 -4.31 -12.53 7.39
CA ARG A 22 -5.61 -12.27 6.75
C ARG A 22 -5.89 -13.41 5.79
N THR A 23 -7.16 -13.73 5.64
CA THR A 23 -7.66 -14.58 4.56
C THR A 23 -7.44 -13.91 3.20
N ASP A 24 -7.46 -14.70 2.13
CA ASP A 24 -7.33 -14.17 0.76
C ASP A 24 -8.45 -13.19 0.41
N ASP A 25 -9.68 -13.42 0.89
CA ASP A 25 -10.82 -12.53 0.68
C ASP A 25 -10.62 -11.17 1.38
N GLU A 26 -10.09 -11.18 2.60
CA GLU A 26 -9.74 -9.96 3.34
C GLU A 26 -8.62 -9.21 2.63
N TRP A 27 -7.59 -9.91 2.14
CA TRP A 27 -6.55 -9.29 1.32
C TRP A 27 -7.11 -8.69 0.03
N ALA A 28 -8.02 -9.39 -0.66
CA ALA A 28 -8.64 -8.92 -1.88
C ALA A 28 -9.50 -7.67 -1.62
N ALA A 29 -10.21 -7.63 -0.49
CA ALA A 29 -10.95 -6.45 -0.07
C ALA A 29 -10.04 -5.25 0.17
N VAL A 30 -8.94 -5.43 0.91
CA VAL A 30 -7.94 -4.37 1.13
C VAL A 30 -7.34 -3.91 -0.20
N ALA A 31 -6.98 -4.84 -1.09
CA ALA A 31 -6.43 -4.52 -2.39
C ALA A 31 -7.41 -3.67 -3.20
N ARG A 32 -8.70 -4.04 -3.26
CA ARG A 32 -9.73 -3.23 -3.94
C ARG A 32 -9.83 -1.81 -3.38
N TYR A 33 -9.77 -1.65 -2.05
CA TYR A 33 -9.80 -0.32 -1.43
C TYR A 33 -8.57 0.52 -1.75
N VAL A 34 -7.37 -0.07 -1.67
CA VAL A 34 -6.12 0.62 -2.01
C VAL A 34 -6.12 1.03 -3.49
N ARG A 35 -6.54 0.14 -4.39
CA ARG A 35 -6.71 0.46 -5.82
C ARG A 35 -7.71 1.60 -6.02
N HIS A 36 -8.84 1.56 -5.34
CA HIS A 36 -9.84 2.62 -5.45
C HIS A 36 -9.26 3.96 -5.02
N ALA A 37 -8.55 4.01 -3.89
CA ALA A 37 -7.89 5.22 -3.41
C ALA A 37 -6.82 5.72 -4.40
N ALA A 38 -5.98 4.83 -4.93
CA ALA A 38 -4.97 5.15 -5.94
C ALA A 38 -5.62 5.75 -7.21
N ASN A 39 -6.67 5.13 -7.73
CA ASN A 39 -7.38 5.60 -8.94
C ASN A 39 -8.10 6.95 -8.73
N LYS A 40 -8.34 7.37 -7.48
CA LYS A 40 -8.89 8.71 -7.19
C LYS A 40 -7.84 9.82 -7.26
N LEU A 41 -6.56 9.48 -7.07
CA LEU A 41 -5.47 10.45 -6.97
C LEU A 41 -4.51 10.40 -8.16
N GLY A 42 -4.49 9.30 -8.90
CA GLY A 42 -3.56 9.05 -10.00
C GLY A 42 -4.17 8.25 -11.14
N PRO A 43 -3.32 7.75 -12.05
CA PRO A 43 -3.75 6.92 -13.17
C PRO A 43 -4.52 5.67 -12.72
N SER A 44 -5.40 5.17 -13.59
CA SER A 44 -6.18 3.97 -13.28
C SER A 44 -5.30 2.72 -13.30
N LEU A 45 -5.32 1.98 -12.20
CA LEU A 45 -4.73 0.66 -12.04
C LEU A 45 -5.66 -0.44 -12.58
N PRO A 46 -5.10 -1.57 -13.05
CA PRO A 46 -5.85 -2.67 -13.67
C PRO A 46 -6.76 -3.46 -12.72
N LEU A 47 -7.71 -4.19 -13.31
CA LEU A 47 -8.62 -5.12 -12.64
C LEU A 47 -8.11 -6.57 -12.68
N CYS A 48 -7.17 -6.91 -11.80
CA CYS A 48 -6.45 -8.20 -11.82
C CYS A 48 -6.47 -9.02 -10.52
N LEU A 49 -7.47 -8.82 -9.65
CA LEU A 49 -7.70 -9.66 -8.46
C LEU A 49 -8.49 -10.95 -8.78
N PRO A 50 -8.53 -11.92 -7.84
CA PRO A 50 -9.37 -13.11 -7.99
C PRO A 50 -10.81 -12.76 -8.37
N GLY A 51 -11.30 -13.39 -9.45
CA GLY A 51 -12.64 -13.14 -10.01
C GLY A 51 -12.76 -11.91 -10.92
N GLU A 52 -11.67 -11.16 -11.14
CA GLU A 52 -11.63 -10.08 -12.13
C GLU A 52 -11.12 -10.59 -13.49
N PRO A 53 -11.56 -10.00 -14.62
CA PRO A 53 -11.29 -10.59 -15.94
C PRO A 53 -9.82 -10.60 -16.36
N GLN A 54 -8.96 -9.81 -15.72
CA GLN A 54 -7.52 -9.74 -16.00
C GLN A 54 -6.67 -10.34 -14.87
N GLU A 55 -7.19 -11.35 -14.15
CA GLU A 55 -6.47 -12.05 -13.08
C GLU A 55 -5.06 -12.49 -13.54
N CYS A 56 -4.03 -11.87 -12.95
CA CYS A 56 -2.65 -11.98 -13.41
C CYS A 56 -1.84 -13.07 -12.68
N GLY A 57 -2.51 -13.91 -11.89
CA GLY A 57 -1.90 -15.00 -11.12
C GLY A 57 -1.15 -14.57 -9.85
N ARG A 58 -1.13 -13.26 -9.52
CA ARG A 58 -0.54 -12.74 -8.27
C ARG A 58 -1.53 -12.84 -7.12
N THR A 59 -1.01 -13.04 -5.90
CA THR A 59 -1.87 -13.10 -4.70
C THR A 59 -2.49 -11.73 -4.41
N ALA A 60 -3.63 -11.71 -3.70
CA ALA A 60 -4.24 -10.45 -3.29
C ALA A 60 -3.30 -9.62 -2.39
N GLN A 61 -2.46 -10.26 -1.58
CA GLN A 61 -1.45 -9.59 -0.77
C GLN A 61 -0.39 -8.87 -1.63
N GLN A 62 0.07 -9.49 -2.73
CA GLN A 62 0.99 -8.85 -3.67
C GLN A 62 0.37 -7.60 -4.31
N HIS A 63 -0.93 -7.66 -4.64
CA HIS A 63 -1.67 -6.48 -5.13
C HIS A 63 -1.76 -5.38 -4.08
N VAL A 64 -1.98 -5.71 -2.80
CA VAL A 64 -1.93 -4.71 -1.72
C VAL A 64 -0.57 -4.00 -1.71
N LEU A 65 0.53 -4.74 -1.80
CA LEU A 65 1.87 -4.14 -1.81
C LEU A 65 2.09 -3.22 -3.01
N ALA A 66 1.84 -3.73 -4.22
CA ALA A 66 2.05 -2.98 -5.46
C ALA A 66 1.20 -1.70 -5.52
N TRP A 67 -0.09 -1.80 -5.21
CA TRP A 67 -0.99 -0.65 -5.27
C TRP A 67 -0.77 0.32 -4.10
N SER A 68 -0.32 -0.15 -2.94
CA SER A 68 0.08 0.74 -1.83
C SER A 68 1.33 1.54 -2.19
N ALA A 69 2.29 0.92 -2.87
CA ALA A 69 3.48 1.61 -3.38
C ALA A 69 3.08 2.69 -4.40
N HIS A 70 2.19 2.36 -5.34
CA HIS A 70 1.65 3.32 -6.30
C HIS A 70 0.94 4.49 -5.59
N LEU A 71 0.03 4.20 -4.66
CA LEU A 71 -0.66 5.24 -3.88
C LEU A 71 0.32 6.14 -3.12
N LYS A 72 1.36 5.56 -2.51
CA LYS A 72 2.40 6.31 -1.81
C LYS A 72 3.15 7.24 -2.76
N ALA A 73 3.52 6.76 -3.95
CA ALA A 73 4.22 7.56 -4.96
C ALA A 73 3.35 8.74 -5.45
N VAL A 74 2.09 8.47 -5.78
CA VAL A 74 1.13 9.51 -6.20
C VAL A 74 0.93 10.56 -5.10
N ALA A 75 0.74 10.12 -3.85
CA ALA A 75 0.60 11.02 -2.72
C ALA A 75 1.86 11.87 -2.51
N HIS A 76 3.05 11.28 -2.64
CA HIS A 76 4.32 12.00 -2.51
C HIS A 76 4.46 13.08 -3.59
N HIS A 77 4.19 12.74 -4.84
CA HIS A 77 4.23 13.69 -5.94
C HIS A 77 3.25 14.87 -5.72
N LEU A 78 2.05 14.60 -5.22
CA LEU A 78 1.11 15.66 -4.84
C LEU A 78 1.64 16.59 -3.74
N MET A 79 2.43 16.06 -2.79
CA MET A 79 3.07 16.89 -1.76
C MET A 79 4.11 17.82 -2.38
N GLU A 80 4.92 17.33 -3.32
CA GLU A 80 5.90 18.15 -4.03
C GLU A 80 5.23 19.27 -4.83
N LEU A 81 4.18 18.94 -5.60
CA LEU A 81 3.38 19.91 -6.36
C LEU A 81 2.68 20.96 -5.49
N SER A 82 2.36 20.60 -4.24
CA SER A 82 1.71 21.50 -3.28
C SER A 82 2.71 22.43 -2.57
N THR A 83 4.00 22.38 -2.94
CA THR A 83 5.04 23.22 -2.36
C THR A 83 5.79 24.03 -3.42
N PRO A 84 6.42 25.16 -3.04
CA PRO A 84 7.14 26.00 -4.01
C PRO A 84 8.36 25.33 -4.67
N SER A 85 8.85 24.21 -4.12
CA SER A 85 9.93 23.42 -4.69
C SER A 85 9.95 22.01 -4.10
N GLU A 86 10.47 21.04 -4.84
CA GLU A 86 10.66 19.65 -4.38
C GLU A 86 11.42 19.59 -3.05
N ALA A 87 12.48 20.38 -2.87
CA ALA A 87 13.25 20.43 -1.62
C ALA A 87 12.39 20.89 -0.42
N ARG A 88 11.47 21.84 -0.62
CA ARG A 88 10.52 22.28 0.41
C ARG A 88 9.49 21.20 0.70
N GLY A 89 9.01 20.53 -0.35
CA GLY A 89 8.14 19.36 -0.29
C GLY A 89 8.75 18.27 0.59
N ALA A 90 9.95 17.81 0.25
CA ALA A 90 10.68 16.79 0.99
C ALA A 90 10.91 17.18 2.46
N PHE A 91 11.33 18.43 2.71
CA PHE A 91 11.56 18.93 4.07
C PHE A 91 10.29 18.96 4.93
N ALA A 92 9.15 19.41 4.38
CA ALA A 92 7.90 19.47 5.12
C ALA A 92 7.22 18.08 5.25
N ALA A 93 7.23 17.30 4.16
CA ALA A 93 6.60 15.99 4.06
C ALA A 93 7.25 14.95 4.97
N GLY A 94 8.58 14.93 5.03
CA GLY A 94 9.34 13.88 5.74
C GLY A 94 8.95 13.75 7.22
N PRO A 95 9.09 14.83 8.03
CA PRO A 95 8.74 14.79 9.46
C PRO A 95 7.25 14.50 9.70
N LEU A 96 6.36 15.01 8.85
CA LEU A 96 4.92 14.75 8.95
C LEU A 96 4.59 13.28 8.66
N TYR A 97 5.16 12.71 7.60
CA TYR A 97 5.03 11.30 7.26
C TYR A 97 5.51 10.41 8.39
N GLN A 98 6.71 10.66 8.94
CA GLN A 98 7.26 9.84 10.03
C GLN A 98 6.38 9.87 11.27
N ARG A 99 5.90 11.06 11.67
CA ARG A 99 4.98 11.21 12.80
C ARG A 99 3.66 10.48 12.57
N ARG A 100 3.09 10.60 11.37
CA ARG A 100 1.83 9.91 11.03
C ARG A 100 2.01 8.40 10.98
N LEU A 101 3.11 7.92 10.42
CA LEU A 101 3.43 6.49 10.35
C LEU A 101 3.61 5.88 11.75
N ALA A 102 4.28 6.59 12.67
CA ALA A 102 4.39 6.18 14.06
C ALA A 102 3.00 6.03 14.70
N GLY A 103 2.14 7.05 14.56
CA GLY A 103 0.77 7.00 15.10
C GLY A 103 -0.09 5.87 14.50
N VAL A 104 0.03 5.60 13.20
CA VAL A 104 -0.69 4.47 12.55
C VAL A 104 -0.21 3.12 13.09
N ARG A 105 1.09 2.97 13.38
CA ARG A 105 1.65 1.74 13.96
C ARG A 105 1.18 1.54 15.40
N GLU A 106 1.17 2.58 16.20
CA GLU A 106 0.65 2.55 17.57
C GLU A 106 -0.83 2.16 17.61
N GLN A 107 -1.66 2.78 16.75
CA GLN A 107 -3.09 2.45 16.63
C GLN A 107 -3.30 1.01 16.20
N SER A 108 -2.52 0.53 15.22
CA SER A 108 -2.58 -0.87 14.76
C SER A 108 -2.20 -1.85 15.88
N ALA A 109 -1.16 -1.54 16.66
CA ALA A 109 -0.73 -2.35 17.79
C ALA A 109 -1.81 -2.38 18.90
N ALA A 110 -2.42 -1.23 19.22
CA ALA A 110 -3.50 -1.15 20.19
C ALA A 110 -4.74 -1.94 19.76
N ALA A 111 -5.12 -1.84 18.47
CA ALA A 111 -6.25 -2.61 17.92
C ALA A 111 -5.99 -4.12 17.98
N ALA A 112 -4.77 -4.56 17.64
CA ALA A 112 -4.38 -5.97 17.74
C ALA A 112 -4.39 -6.48 19.19
N ALA A 113 -3.95 -5.66 20.16
CA ALA A 113 -4.03 -6.00 21.57
C ALA A 113 -5.48 -6.14 22.06
N ALA A 114 -6.36 -5.23 21.66
CA ALA A 114 -7.78 -5.27 22.03
C ALA A 114 -8.55 -6.47 21.43
N ALA A 115 -8.15 -6.94 20.24
CA ALA A 115 -8.77 -8.11 19.61
C ALA A 115 -8.40 -9.46 20.26
N ASN A 116 -7.37 -9.47 21.12
CA ASN A 116 -6.87 -10.67 21.81
C ASN A 116 -7.29 -10.72 23.30
N CYS A 117 -8.18 -9.84 23.76
CA CYS A 117 -8.75 -9.80 25.10
C CYS A 117 -10.22 -10.22 25.08
#